data_AF-A0A9E0IH95-F1
#
_entry.id   AF-A0A9E0IH95-F1
#
_cell.length_a   1.000
_cell.length_b   1.000
_cell.length_c   1.000
_cell.angle_alpha   90.00
_cell.angle_beta   90.00
_cell.angle_gamma   90.00
#
_symmetry.space_group_name_H-M   'P 1'
#
loop_
_entity.id
_entity.type
_entity.pdbx_description
1 polymer ?
#
loop_
_entity_poly.entity_id
_entity_poly.type
_entity_poly.pdbx_seq_one_letter_code
_entity_poly.pdbx_strand_id
1 'polypeptide(L)'
;MKTIWILATTAALLAASSAHAINANYAKQLERSGCTQASEMQGCDVKKTKAENAKAGFVNETPADAKASSSQTPYAGNWVAKNSSGATVATIRIDKKERVLVNGKSVKAKRSDGGLMFKVGNILYFIQGDRRLKDEDYWSDFDAKTKGAIIAE
;
A
#
# COMPACT_ATOMS: atom_id res chain seq x y z
N MET A 1 -8.18 29.47 -58.73
CA MET A 1 -6.98 30.19 -58.25
C MET A 1 -7.25 30.56 -56.80
N LYS A 2 -6.53 30.16 -55.74
CA LYS A 2 -5.10 29.85 -55.55
C LYS A 2 -4.93 29.08 -54.22
N THR A 3 -4.21 27.96 -54.29
CA THR A 3 -3.25 27.36 -53.33
C THR A 3 -3.47 27.40 -51.81
N ILE A 4 -3.56 26.16 -51.29
CA ILE A 4 -3.30 25.63 -49.94
C ILE A 4 -2.00 26.16 -49.32
N TRP A 5 -2.02 26.53 -48.04
CA TRP A 5 -0.85 26.46 -47.14
C TRP A 5 -1.28 25.99 -45.74
N ILE A 6 -0.79 24.80 -45.38
CA ILE A 6 -0.80 24.23 -44.03
C ILE A 6 0.31 24.93 -43.25
N LEU A 7 -0.01 25.56 -42.12
CA LEU A 7 0.99 25.96 -41.12
C LEU A 7 0.74 25.19 -39.82
N ALA A 8 1.54 24.14 -39.64
CA ALA A 8 1.81 23.55 -38.34
C ALA A 8 2.74 24.49 -37.56
N THR A 9 2.25 25.12 -36.50
CA THR A 9 3.09 25.84 -35.54
C THR A 9 3.26 24.98 -34.29
N THR A 10 4.52 24.59 -34.12
CA THR A 10 5.12 23.77 -33.07
C THR A 10 4.89 24.33 -31.66
N ALA A 11 4.41 23.46 -30.77
CA ALA A 11 4.53 23.63 -29.33
C ALA A 11 6.02 23.54 -28.92
N ALA A 12 6.61 24.65 -28.49
CA ALA A 12 7.93 24.68 -27.87
C ALA A 12 7.76 24.93 -26.36
N LEU A 13 7.96 23.87 -25.57
CA LEU A 13 8.19 23.93 -24.13
C LEU A 13 9.39 24.83 -23.83
N LEU A 14 9.21 25.83 -22.97
CA LEU A 14 10.29 26.48 -22.23
C LEU A 14 9.86 26.62 -20.76
N ALA A 15 9.88 25.52 -20.02
CA ALA A 15 9.95 25.57 -18.57
C ALA A 15 11.41 25.81 -18.18
N ALA A 16 11.83 27.08 -18.19
CA ALA A 16 13.09 27.48 -17.58
C ALA A 16 12.95 27.36 -16.06
N SER A 17 13.42 26.25 -15.48
CA SER A 17 13.64 26.18 -14.04
C SER A 17 14.90 26.99 -13.73
N SER A 18 14.72 28.13 -13.07
CA SER A 18 15.82 28.96 -12.63
C SER A 18 16.63 28.22 -11.56
N ALA A 19 17.81 27.74 -11.95
CA ALA A 19 18.82 27.24 -11.03
C ALA A 19 19.42 28.42 -10.25
N HIS A 20 18.66 28.99 -9.31
CA HIS A 20 19.22 29.84 -8.27
C HIS A 20 19.96 28.94 -7.28
N ALA A 21 21.23 29.24 -6.99
CA ALA A 21 22.02 28.52 -6.02
C ALA A 21 21.28 28.47 -4.67
N ILE A 22 20.64 27.34 -4.39
CA ILE A 22 19.87 27.13 -3.17
C ILE A 22 20.88 27.14 -2.02
N ASN A 23 20.93 28.22 -1.25
CA ASN A 23 21.69 28.27 0.00
C ASN A 23 21.33 27.01 0.81
N ALA A 24 22.33 26.23 1.25
CA ALA A 24 22.09 24.97 1.95
C ALA A 24 21.12 25.14 3.15
N ASN A 25 21.12 26.32 3.77
CA ASN A 25 20.18 26.66 4.84
C ASN A 25 18.74 26.81 4.35
N TYR A 26 18.55 27.38 3.16
CA TYR A 26 17.23 27.56 2.55
C TYR A 26 16.67 26.22 2.04
N ALA A 27 17.51 25.34 1.48
CA ALA A 27 17.12 23.95 1.18
C ALA A 27 16.58 23.24 2.44
N LYS A 28 17.31 23.35 3.54
CA LYS A 28 16.92 22.75 4.82
C LYS A 28 15.63 23.36 5.39
N GLN A 29 15.37 24.64 5.13
CA GLN A 29 14.11 25.28 5.53
C GLN A 29 12.93 24.75 4.72
N LEU A 30 13.07 24.59 3.40
CA LEU A 30 12.07 23.99 2.53
C LEU A 30 11.76 22.55 2.94
N GLU A 31 12.77 21.74 3.25
CA GLU A 31 12.60 20.37 3.73
C GLU A 31 11.87 20.32 5.08
N ARG A 32 12.22 21.21 6.02
CA ARG A 32 11.59 21.29 7.35
C ARG A 32 10.13 21.76 7.29
N SER A 33 9.84 22.73 6.44
CA SER A 33 8.51 23.31 6.28
C SER A 33 7.61 22.50 5.34
N GLY A 34 8.17 21.55 4.60
CA GLY A 34 7.48 20.78 3.56
C GLY A 34 7.14 21.58 2.30
N CYS A 35 7.59 22.83 2.22
CA CYS A 35 7.35 23.70 1.08
C CYS A 35 8.35 23.40 -0.05
N THR A 36 7.90 23.64 -1.27
CA THR A 36 8.75 23.82 -2.46
C THR A 36 8.83 25.30 -2.81
N GLN A 37 9.82 25.68 -3.62
CA GLN A 37 9.94 27.05 -4.15
C GLN A 37 8.67 27.48 -4.90
N ALA A 38 8.00 26.55 -5.60
CA ALA A 38 6.74 26.82 -6.27
C ALA A 38 5.60 27.08 -5.28
N SER A 39 5.47 26.26 -4.23
CA SER A 39 4.42 26.44 -3.22
C SER A 39 4.65 27.66 -2.33
N GLU A 40 5.91 28.09 -2.13
CA GLU A 40 6.20 29.33 -1.41
C GLU A 40 5.61 30.55 -2.13
N MET A 41 5.77 30.62 -3.46
CA MET A 41 5.12 31.66 -4.27
C MET A 41 3.59 31.60 -4.23
N GLN A 42 3.03 30.45 -3.87
CA GLN A 42 1.58 30.24 -3.74
C GLN A 42 1.07 30.50 -2.31
N GLY A 43 1.96 30.73 -1.33
CA GLY A 43 1.59 31.05 0.06
C GLY A 43 2.08 30.06 1.12
N CYS A 44 2.90 29.07 0.76
CA CYS A 44 3.53 28.16 1.73
C CYS A 44 4.62 28.89 2.54
N ASP A 45 4.48 28.94 3.86
CA ASP A 45 5.41 29.67 4.71
C ASP A 45 6.58 28.78 5.18
N VAL A 46 7.79 29.06 4.69
CA VAL A 46 9.00 28.30 5.03
C VAL A 46 9.44 28.42 6.50
N LYS A 47 8.86 29.36 7.25
CA LYS A 47 9.10 29.50 8.70
C LYS A 47 8.17 28.62 9.54
N LYS A 48 7.05 28.16 8.99
CA LYS A 48 6.10 27.27 9.67
C LYS A 48 6.51 25.80 9.58
N THR A 49 5.95 24.98 10.46
CA THR A 49 6.18 23.53 10.40
C THR A 49 5.42 22.89 9.23
N LYS A 50 5.90 21.73 8.78
CA LYS A 50 5.23 20.93 7.74
C LYS A 50 3.75 20.66 8.05
N ALA A 51 3.42 20.36 9.31
CA ALA A 51 2.05 20.09 9.72
C ALA A 51 1.15 21.33 9.64
N GLU A 52 1.68 22.52 9.93
CA GLU A 52 0.94 23.78 9.80
C GLU A 52 0.71 24.15 8.34
N ASN A 53 1.70 23.95 7.47
CA ASN A 53 1.54 24.21 6.04
C ASN A 53 0.68 23.15 5.33
N ALA A 54 0.66 21.91 5.83
CA ALA A 54 -0.26 20.86 5.40
C ALA A 54 -1.72 21.22 5.71
N LYS A 55 -2.00 21.76 6.90
CA LYS A 55 -3.34 22.27 7.26
C LYS A 55 -3.81 23.41 6.34
N ALA A 56 -2.87 24.19 5.81
CA ALA A 56 -3.15 25.27 4.87
C ALA A 56 -3.24 24.80 3.41
N GLY A 57 -3.08 23.49 3.13
CA GLY A 57 -3.24 22.90 1.80
C GLY A 57 -2.07 23.15 0.83
N PHE A 58 -0.96 23.73 1.31
CA PHE A 58 0.21 24.06 0.47
C PHE A 58 1.25 22.96 0.42
N VAL A 59 1.30 22.15 1.48
CA VAL A 59 2.01 20.88 1.43
C VAL A 59 0.97 19.88 0.96
N ASN A 60 1.07 19.47 -0.31
CA ASN A 60 0.56 18.16 -0.66
C ASN A 60 1.31 17.20 0.26
N GLU A 61 0.66 16.80 1.34
CA GLU A 61 0.91 15.49 1.89
C GLU A 61 0.58 14.54 0.74
N THR A 62 1.56 14.28 -0.14
CA THR A 62 1.74 12.89 -0.51
C THR A 62 1.91 12.24 0.84
N PRO A 63 0.90 11.51 1.35
CA PRO A 63 0.89 11.10 2.73
C PRO A 63 2.24 10.48 3.00
N ALA A 64 2.98 11.01 3.96
CA ALA A 64 4.20 10.37 4.43
C ALA A 64 3.87 9.01 5.10
N ASP A 65 2.60 8.61 5.08
CA ASP A 65 2.06 7.28 5.38
C ASP A 65 1.85 6.38 4.14
N ALA A 66 2.10 6.85 2.91
CA ALA A 66 2.04 6.04 1.69
C ALA A 66 3.41 5.45 1.27
N LYS A 67 4.48 5.70 2.03
CA LYS A 67 5.78 5.03 1.88
C LYS A 67 6.19 4.25 3.14
N ALA A 68 5.20 3.69 3.83
CA ALA A 68 5.37 2.51 4.69
C ALA A 68 4.70 1.25 4.08
N SER A 69 4.25 1.32 2.82
CA SER A 69 3.56 0.21 2.12
C SER A 69 4.46 -0.57 1.15
N SER A 70 5.78 -0.52 1.31
CA SER A 70 6.72 -1.39 0.57
C SER A 70 7.22 -2.58 1.39
N SER A 71 6.59 -2.88 2.53
CA SER A 71 6.94 -4.03 3.37
C SER A 71 5.73 -4.69 4.06
N GLN A 72 4.50 -4.28 3.72
CA GLN A 72 3.32 -4.98 4.20
C GLN A 72 3.04 -6.16 3.27
N THR A 73 3.27 -7.35 3.79
CA THR A 73 2.82 -8.60 3.17
C THR A 73 1.32 -8.54 2.87
N PRO A 74 0.85 -9.07 1.72
CA PRO A 74 -0.58 -9.13 1.42
C PRO A 74 -1.33 -10.04 2.40
N TYR A 75 -0.63 -10.84 3.21
CA TYR A 75 -1.23 -11.79 4.15
C TYR A 75 -1.56 -11.20 5.52
N ALA A 76 -0.99 -10.03 5.87
CA ALA A 76 -1.17 -9.45 7.19
C ALA A 76 -2.64 -9.10 7.45
N GLY A 77 -3.18 -9.55 8.58
CA GLY A 77 -4.58 -9.35 8.95
C GLY A 77 -5.10 -10.41 9.92
N ASN A 78 -6.37 -10.26 10.27
CA ASN A 78 -7.15 -11.28 10.97
C ASN A 78 -8.04 -12.00 9.95
N TRP A 79 -8.18 -13.30 10.10
CA TRP A 79 -8.92 -14.15 9.20
C TRP A 79 -9.72 -15.19 9.98
N VAL A 80 -10.85 -15.59 9.43
CA VAL A 80 -11.76 -16.57 10.02
C VAL A 80 -12.03 -17.68 9.02
N ALA A 81 -11.61 -18.90 9.35
CA ALA A 81 -11.96 -20.10 8.61
C ALA A 81 -13.40 -20.48 8.96
N LYS A 82 -14.30 -20.52 7.97
CA LYS A 82 -15.70 -20.93 8.15
C LYS A 82 -15.98 -22.22 7.42
N ASN A 83 -16.84 -23.07 7.99
CA ASN A 83 -17.37 -24.24 7.29
C ASN A 83 -18.58 -23.88 6.42
N SER A 84 -19.17 -24.87 5.76
CA SER A 84 -20.37 -24.71 4.93
C SER A 84 -21.61 -24.22 5.69
N SER A 85 -21.68 -24.46 7.01
CA SER A 85 -22.77 -23.94 7.86
C SER A 85 -22.49 -22.53 8.40
N GLY A 86 -21.37 -21.90 8.01
CA GLY A 86 -20.96 -20.58 8.49
C GLY A 86 -20.35 -20.57 9.90
N ALA A 87 -20.17 -21.74 10.53
CA ALA A 87 -19.53 -21.86 11.83
C ALA A 87 -18.01 -21.67 11.72
N THR A 88 -17.43 -21.05 12.73
CA THR A 88 -15.99 -20.82 12.82
C THR A 88 -15.24 -22.10 13.12
N VAL A 89 -14.32 -22.47 12.24
CA VAL A 89 -13.40 -23.60 12.39
C VAL A 89 -12.09 -23.16 13.03
N ALA A 90 -11.59 -21.98 12.66
CA ALA A 90 -10.40 -21.40 13.26
C ALA A 90 -10.36 -19.88 13.08
N THR A 91 -9.73 -19.21 14.03
CA THR A 91 -9.27 -17.82 13.89
C THR A 91 -7.79 -17.81 13.54
N ILE A 92 -7.40 -16.96 12.61
CA ILE A 92 -6.05 -16.90 12.06
C ILE A 92 -5.60 -15.45 12.15
N ARG A 93 -4.39 -15.23 12.66
CA ARG A 93 -3.76 -13.91 12.69
C ARG A 93 -2.41 -13.99 12.02
N ILE A 94 -2.17 -13.05 11.11
CA ILE A 94 -0.93 -12.95 10.37
C ILE A 94 -0.39 -11.55 10.56
N ASP A 95 0.84 -11.44 11.04
CA ASP A 95 1.47 -10.15 11.21
C ASP A 95 2.22 -9.67 9.96
N LYS A 96 2.77 -8.47 10.03
CA LYS A 96 3.54 -7.87 8.93
C LYS A 96 4.81 -8.65 8.56
N LYS A 97 5.26 -9.58 9.42
CA LYS A 97 6.40 -10.47 9.20
C LYS A 97 5.97 -11.88 8.78
N GLU A 98 4.69 -12.07 8.44
CA GLU A 98 4.10 -13.37 8.07
C GLU A 98 4.17 -14.43 9.16
N ARG A 99 4.28 -14.01 10.42
CA ARG A 99 4.14 -14.94 11.54
C ARG A 99 2.66 -15.24 11.70
N VAL A 100 2.33 -16.52 11.57
CA VAL A 100 0.96 -17.02 11.60
C VAL A 100 0.64 -17.58 12.97
N LEU A 101 -0.50 -17.17 13.52
CA LEU A 101 -1.12 -17.78 14.68
C LEU A 101 -2.48 -18.35 14.26
N VAL A 102 -2.75 -19.60 14.63
CA VAL A 102 -4.06 -20.26 14.44
C VAL A 102 -4.62 -20.58 15.81
N ASN A 103 -5.80 -20.06 16.14
CA ASN A 103 -6.42 -20.15 17.46
C ASN A 103 -5.45 -19.73 18.59
N GLY A 104 -4.64 -18.69 18.34
CA GLY A 104 -3.63 -18.17 19.27
C GLY A 104 -2.31 -18.96 19.33
N LYS A 105 -2.18 -20.08 18.62
CA LYS A 105 -0.94 -20.88 18.58
C LYS A 105 -0.12 -20.55 17.35
N SER A 106 1.18 -20.29 17.52
CA SER A 106 2.06 -20.02 16.38
C SER A 106 2.30 -21.27 15.55
N VAL A 107 2.23 -21.13 14.22
CA VAL A 107 2.42 -22.23 13.26
C VAL A 107 3.47 -21.86 12.22
N LYS A 108 4.11 -22.87 11.65
CA LYS A 108 5.02 -22.68 10.51
C LYS A 108 4.20 -22.38 9.26
N ALA A 109 4.56 -21.31 8.57
CA ALA A 109 4.01 -20.94 7.28
C ALA A 109 5.09 -20.98 6.20
N LYS A 110 4.69 -21.29 4.97
CA LYS A 110 5.52 -21.25 3.78
C LYS A 110 4.78 -20.50 2.68
N ARG A 111 5.50 -19.77 1.84
CA ARG A 111 4.95 -19.28 0.57
C ARG A 111 5.03 -20.39 -0.47
N SER A 112 3.93 -20.64 -1.17
CA SER A 112 3.81 -21.66 -2.23
C SER A 112 2.64 -21.28 -3.12
N ASP A 113 2.74 -21.56 -4.41
CA ASP A 113 1.61 -21.46 -5.35
C ASP A 113 0.90 -20.11 -5.34
N GLY A 114 1.67 -19.02 -5.21
CA GLY A 114 1.13 -17.67 -5.18
C GLY A 114 0.49 -17.24 -3.85
N GLY A 115 0.42 -18.12 -2.85
CA GLY A 115 -0.16 -17.83 -1.54
C GLY A 115 0.72 -18.22 -0.35
N LEU A 116 0.17 -17.99 0.84
CA LEU A 116 0.74 -18.41 2.12
C LEU A 116 0.02 -19.66 2.61
N MET A 117 0.77 -20.75 2.75
CA MET A 117 0.30 -22.03 3.25
C MET A 117 0.80 -22.30 4.66
N PHE A 118 -0.07 -22.82 5.51
CA PHE A 118 0.28 -23.31 6.84
C PHE A 118 -0.64 -24.46 7.25
N LYS A 119 -0.17 -25.32 8.16
CA LYS A 119 -0.86 -26.57 8.52
C LYS A 119 -0.95 -26.73 10.03
N VAL A 120 -2.10 -27.20 10.50
CA VAL A 120 -2.35 -27.60 11.90
C VAL A 120 -2.95 -29.00 11.90
N GLY A 121 -2.21 -29.99 12.41
CA GLY A 121 -2.67 -31.38 12.35
C GLY A 121 -2.92 -31.81 10.89
N ASN A 122 -4.14 -32.22 10.57
CA ASN A 122 -4.56 -32.60 9.21
C ASN A 122 -5.24 -31.47 8.41
N ILE A 123 -5.27 -30.25 8.95
CA ILE A 123 -5.91 -29.09 8.31
C ILE A 123 -4.86 -28.22 7.64
N LEU A 124 -4.98 -28.04 6.33
CA LEU A 124 -4.24 -27.07 5.53
C LEU A 124 -5.05 -25.78 5.41
N TYR A 125 -4.37 -24.65 5.53
CA TYR A 125 -4.90 -23.33 5.26
C TYR A 125 -4.08 -22.69 4.14
N PHE A 126 -4.77 -22.04 3.21
CA PHE A 126 -4.19 -21.31 2.10
C PHE A 126 -4.79 -19.91 2.04
N ILE A 127 -3.93 -18.90 1.95
CA ILE A 127 -4.33 -17.52 1.77
C ILE A 127 -3.63 -16.97 0.52
N GLN A 128 -4.40 -16.50 -0.43
CA GLN A 128 -3.98 -16.01 -1.74
C GLN A 128 -3.13 -14.73 -1.62
N GLY A 129 -2.01 -14.67 -2.33
CA GLY A 129 -1.15 -13.48 -2.32
C GLY A 129 -1.72 -12.35 -3.17
N ASP A 130 -2.36 -12.69 -4.29
CA ASP A 130 -3.04 -11.71 -5.13
C ASP A 130 -4.46 -11.39 -4.62
N ARG A 131 -4.60 -10.25 -3.95
CA ARG A 131 -5.88 -9.78 -3.38
C ARG A 131 -6.90 -9.30 -4.41
N ARG A 132 -6.52 -9.25 -5.69
CA ARG A 132 -7.45 -9.02 -6.80
C ARG A 132 -8.35 -10.23 -7.03
N LEU A 133 -7.83 -11.43 -6.77
CA LEU A 133 -8.60 -12.66 -6.83
C LEU A 133 -9.48 -12.76 -5.58
N LYS A 134 -10.76 -13.07 -5.78
CA LYS A 134 -11.76 -13.17 -4.72
C LYS A 134 -12.08 -14.64 -4.47
N ASP A 135 -12.43 -14.96 -3.23
CA ASP A 135 -12.86 -16.30 -2.81
C ASP A 135 -11.82 -17.42 -3.01
N GLU A 136 -10.54 -17.05 -3.14
CA GLU A 136 -9.40 -17.97 -3.28
C GLU A 136 -8.78 -18.39 -1.93
N ASP A 137 -9.21 -17.78 -0.83
CA ASP A 137 -8.71 -18.11 0.52
C ASP A 137 -9.53 -19.29 1.08
N TYR A 138 -8.86 -20.41 1.39
CA TYR A 138 -9.56 -21.64 1.79
C TYR A 138 -8.79 -22.47 2.82
N TRP A 139 -9.53 -23.34 3.49
CA TRP A 139 -8.98 -24.40 4.34
C TRP A 139 -9.48 -25.77 3.89
N SER A 140 -8.73 -26.82 4.21
CA SER A 140 -9.10 -28.21 3.93
C SER A 140 -8.59 -29.14 5.02
N ASP A 141 -9.49 -29.93 5.59
CA ASP A 141 -9.18 -31.01 6.53
C ASP A 141 -9.15 -32.34 5.76
N PHE A 142 -7.95 -32.93 5.66
CA PHE A 142 -7.74 -34.17 4.93
C PHE A 142 -8.23 -35.42 5.67
N ASP A 143 -8.44 -35.34 6.98
CA ASP A 143 -8.94 -36.45 7.79
C ASP A 143 -10.47 -36.51 7.69
N ALA A 144 -11.13 -35.39 8.00
CA ALA A 144 -12.58 -35.27 7.91
C ALA A 144 -13.08 -35.14 6.46
N LYS A 145 -12.19 -34.95 5.48
CA LYS A 145 -12.49 -34.64 4.07
C LYS A 145 -13.43 -33.45 3.92
N THR A 146 -13.24 -32.43 4.75
CA THR A 146 -14.02 -31.19 4.71
C THR A 146 -13.18 -30.02 4.23
N LYS A 147 -13.83 -28.98 3.73
CA LYS A 147 -13.18 -27.74 3.30
C LYS A 147 -14.12 -26.56 3.50
N GLY A 148 -13.57 -25.36 3.46
CA GLY A 148 -14.37 -24.14 3.54
C GLY A 148 -13.57 -22.89 3.23
N ALA A 149 -14.27 -21.76 3.23
CA ALA A 149 -13.68 -20.46 2.94
C ALA A 149 -12.95 -19.90 4.15
N ILE A 150 -11.93 -19.09 3.89
CA ILE A 150 -11.32 -18.20 4.87
C ILE A 150 -11.72 -16.77 4.50
N ILE A 151 -12.22 -16.02 5.47
CA ILE A 151 -12.71 -14.66 5.26
C ILE A 151 -11.88 -13.70 6.11
N ALA A 152 -11.51 -12.55 5.54
CA ALA A 152 -10.91 -11.48 6.32
C ALA A 152 -11.93 -10.91 7.34
N GLU A 153 -11.46 -10.60 8.55
CA GLU A 153 -12.25 -9.94 9.60
C GLU A 153 -12.12 -8.41 9.53
#